data_AF-A0A2T9YCQ2-F1
#
_entry.id   AF-A0A2T9YCQ2-F1
#
_cell.length_a   1.000
_cell.length_b   1.000
_cell.length_c   1.000
_cell.angle_alpha   90.00
_cell.angle_beta   90.00
_cell.angle_gamma   90.00
#
_symmetry.space_group_name_H-M   'P 1'
#
loop_
_entity.id
_entity.type
_entity.pdbx_description
1 polymer ?
#
loop_
_entity_poly.entity_id
_entity_poly.type
_entity_poly.pdbx_seq_one_letter_code
_entity_poly.pdbx_strand_id
1 'polypeptide(L)'
;MNAGIMNIVTGKYTLKNEVGLEKKVLGIVENSIIQIIQDKKKFSVELFGSRKLGLSTIKSDLDIIVNFSQDTEVSLKQFIDKLTRIFKKEGHIAQKIFASVPLIKLVIYTERRKVLVDISFQNTSGIVKNFMVNAYIHSDPRVIPLLIAVREWATNRDIVEGSFLINSYGYMMLMLTFLCENGVLLPFKDMIDVLIPLYLNEILGKASVSIHEILESEMKNMGLNERSSAEAKHLAKVELFKKEVGFGLWIPFKKNENLVLKNLNTGWKTTNNKSISELLIEFFRYYGFEHDYENDIVSLREGTTKLKKSKQTEPPGEWLNNARLLTIEDPLEMERDCGRNLSVNKLEGIRSEMRRSYFILKYGRALVSNMDNLIPIVMTEYKYSNPLPLEYWISEFDMSLPVYIKSNISNGKNEE
;
A
#
# COMPACT_ATOMS: atom_id res chain seq x y z
N MET A 1 9.49 13.10 20.01
CA MET A 1 8.68 12.10 19.29
C MET A 1 8.33 12.52 17.86
N ASN A 2 7.56 13.60 17.62
CA ASN A 2 7.34 14.11 16.24
C ASN A 2 8.66 14.35 15.49
N ALA A 3 9.63 15.03 16.13
CA ALA A 3 10.97 15.21 15.57
C ALA A 3 11.69 13.88 15.28
N GLY A 4 11.52 12.86 16.14
CA GLY A 4 12.09 11.52 15.92
C GLY A 4 11.48 10.79 14.73
N ILE A 5 10.16 10.87 14.54
CA ILE A 5 9.49 10.34 13.35
C ILE A 5 9.97 11.09 12.12
N MET A 6 10.00 12.43 12.18
CA MET A 6 10.52 13.25 11.08
C MET A 6 12.00 12.95 10.81
N ASN A 7 12.82 12.62 11.81
CA ASN A 7 14.21 12.20 11.62
C ASN A 7 14.34 10.83 10.94
N ILE A 8 13.40 9.90 11.13
CA ILE A 8 13.33 8.69 10.28
C ILE A 8 13.03 9.12 8.84
N VAL A 9 12.05 10.00 8.68
CA VAL A 9 11.56 10.51 7.39
C VAL A 9 12.58 11.42 6.70
N THR A 10 13.59 11.98 7.37
CA THR A 10 14.61 12.84 6.76
C THR A 10 15.97 12.16 6.72
N GLY A 11 16.36 11.44 7.78
CA GLY A 11 17.65 10.76 7.94
C GLY A 11 17.78 9.50 7.10
N LYS A 12 16.70 8.74 6.85
CA LYS A 12 16.70 7.59 5.91
C LYS A 12 16.36 8.00 4.46
N TYR A 13 16.01 9.26 4.25
CA TYR A 13 15.43 9.82 3.02
C TYR A 13 16.43 10.58 2.15
N THR A 14 17.71 10.27 2.28
CA THR A 14 18.72 10.77 1.35
C THR A 14 18.67 10.06 -0.01
N LEU A 15 17.46 9.92 -0.58
CA LEU A 15 17.24 9.59 -1.99
C LEU A 15 17.84 10.65 -2.92
N LYS A 16 18.12 11.87 -2.44
CA LYS A 16 18.86 12.89 -3.20
C LYS A 16 20.20 12.36 -3.74
N ASN A 17 20.85 11.43 -3.03
CA ASN A 17 22.10 10.80 -3.46
C ASN A 17 21.88 9.52 -4.29
N GLU A 18 20.64 9.04 -4.40
CA GLU A 18 20.25 7.82 -5.11
C GLU A 18 19.71 8.10 -6.51
N VAL A 19 19.27 9.32 -6.81
CA VAL A 19 18.76 9.70 -8.16
C VAL A 19 19.74 9.32 -9.27
N GLY A 20 21.05 9.47 -9.01
CA GLY A 20 22.10 9.06 -9.96
C GLY A 20 22.16 7.54 -10.16
N LEU A 21 22.01 6.77 -9.07
CA LEU A 21 21.95 5.31 -9.11
C LEU A 21 20.71 4.83 -9.87
N GLU A 22 19.54 5.40 -9.55
CA GLU A 22 18.27 5.10 -10.18
C GLU A 22 18.31 5.37 -11.68
N LYS A 23 18.83 6.53 -12.11
CA LYS A 23 19.06 6.82 -13.53
C LYS A 23 20.02 5.83 -14.19
N LYS A 24 21.09 5.42 -13.50
CA LYS A 24 22.03 4.42 -14.01
C LYS A 24 21.36 3.06 -14.21
N VAL A 25 20.57 2.60 -13.23
CA VAL A 25 19.83 1.33 -13.31
C VAL A 25 18.78 1.36 -14.42
N LEU A 26 17.98 2.44 -14.50
CA LEU A 26 17.02 2.62 -15.60
C LEU A 26 17.73 2.60 -16.95
N GLY A 27 18.88 3.27 -17.08
CA GLY A 27 19.68 3.27 -18.29
C GLY A 27 20.19 1.88 -18.69
N ILE A 28 20.61 1.05 -17.73
CA ILE A 28 20.97 -0.36 -17.98
C ILE A 28 19.77 -1.10 -18.57
N VAL A 29 18.61 -1.03 -17.91
CA VAL A 29 17.39 -1.73 -18.37
C VAL A 29 16.95 -1.22 -19.75
N GLU A 30 16.93 0.10 -19.97
CA GLU A 30 16.60 0.68 -21.27
C GLU A 30 17.54 0.19 -22.38
N ASN A 31 18.86 0.20 -22.14
CA ASN A 31 19.85 -0.22 -23.13
C ASN A 31 19.73 -1.72 -23.47
N SER A 32 19.45 -2.57 -22.49
CA SER A 32 19.22 -4.00 -22.73
C SER A 32 17.93 -4.24 -23.52
N ILE A 33 16.89 -3.41 -23.34
CA ILE A 33 15.63 -3.49 -24.11
C ILE A 33 15.82 -2.98 -25.55
N ILE A 34 16.63 -1.93 -25.76
CA ILE A 34 16.93 -1.39 -27.10
C ILE A 34 17.55 -2.46 -28.00
N GLN A 35 18.34 -3.38 -27.45
CA GLN A 35 18.90 -4.51 -28.19
C GLN A 35 17.83 -5.47 -28.77
N ILE A 36 16.59 -5.41 -28.26
CA ILE A 36 15.46 -6.25 -28.72
C ILE A 36 14.50 -5.46 -29.61
N ILE A 37 14.00 -4.31 -29.14
CA ILE A 37 12.94 -3.55 -29.81
C ILE A 37 13.48 -2.53 -30.83
N GLN A 38 14.75 -2.12 -30.69
CA GLN A 38 15.47 -1.19 -31.57
C GLN A 38 14.88 0.23 -31.73
N ASP A 39 13.62 0.45 -31.33
CA ASP A 39 12.93 1.74 -31.32
C ASP A 39 12.52 2.14 -29.90
N LYS A 40 13.13 3.21 -29.39
CA LYS A 40 12.85 3.76 -28.05
C LYS A 40 11.45 4.34 -27.92
N LYS A 41 10.73 4.60 -29.02
CA LYS A 41 9.34 5.09 -28.97
C LYS A 41 8.31 3.99 -28.70
N LYS A 42 8.69 2.72 -28.88
CA LYS A 42 7.80 1.56 -28.73
C LYS A 42 7.71 1.01 -27.31
N PHE A 43 8.53 1.50 -26.40
CA PHE A 43 8.50 1.06 -25.01
C PHE A 43 8.87 2.19 -24.05
N SER A 44 8.61 1.94 -22.77
CA SER A 44 9.10 2.79 -21.71
C SER A 44 9.52 2.02 -20.49
N VAL A 45 10.43 2.62 -19.72
CA VAL A 45 10.99 2.06 -18.49
C VAL A 45 10.88 3.12 -17.41
N GLU A 46 10.19 2.80 -16.32
CA GLU A 46 10.02 3.71 -15.19
C GLU A 46 10.17 3.01 -13.85
N LEU A 47 10.58 3.79 -12.85
CA LEU A 47 10.38 3.38 -11.47
C LEU A 47 8.88 3.36 -11.17
N PHE A 48 8.45 2.36 -10.42
CA PHE A 48 7.14 2.34 -9.80
C PHE A 48 7.29 2.02 -8.30
N GLY A 49 6.17 1.93 -7.58
CA GLY A 49 6.15 1.45 -6.21
C GLY A 49 6.74 2.43 -5.20
N SER A 50 7.23 1.87 -4.10
CA SER A 50 7.63 2.65 -2.90
C SER A 50 8.73 3.68 -3.18
N ARG A 51 9.64 3.39 -4.11
CA ARG A 51 10.71 4.31 -4.55
C ARG A 51 10.16 5.54 -5.27
N LYS A 52 9.25 5.33 -6.21
CA LYS A 52 8.59 6.43 -6.92
C LYS A 52 7.78 7.32 -5.98
N LEU A 53 7.11 6.73 -4.99
CA LEU A 53 6.30 7.45 -4.00
C LEU A 53 7.13 8.12 -2.87
N GLY A 54 8.45 7.96 -2.88
CA GLY A 54 9.34 8.37 -1.79
C GLY A 54 9.28 7.48 -0.55
N LEU A 55 8.28 6.60 -0.40
CA LEU A 55 8.03 5.75 0.78
C LEU A 55 9.07 4.62 1.03
N SER A 56 10.26 4.71 0.45
CA SER A 56 11.31 3.69 0.47
C SER A 56 12.58 4.20 1.14
N THR A 57 13.46 3.27 1.50
CA THR A 57 14.82 3.59 1.97
C THR A 57 15.85 3.13 0.95
N ILE A 58 17.12 3.49 1.17
CA ILE A 58 18.21 3.01 0.32
C ILE A 58 18.27 1.48 0.25
N LYS A 59 17.77 0.75 1.26
CA LYS A 59 17.79 -0.72 1.29
C LYS A 59 16.65 -1.34 0.48
N SER A 60 15.60 -0.59 0.16
CA SER A 60 14.45 -1.08 -0.60
C SER A 60 14.83 -1.43 -2.03
N ASP A 61 14.21 -2.49 -2.53
CA ASP A 61 14.26 -2.91 -3.93
C ASP A 61 13.82 -1.78 -4.88
N LEU A 62 14.38 -1.79 -6.09
CA LEU A 62 13.94 -0.92 -7.18
C LEU A 62 12.89 -1.64 -8.01
N ASP A 63 11.65 -1.19 -7.85
CA ASP A 63 10.53 -1.61 -8.65
C ASP A 63 10.55 -0.88 -10.01
N ILE A 64 10.71 -1.62 -11.11
CA ILE A 64 10.69 -1.09 -12.48
C ILE A 64 9.49 -1.65 -13.23
N ILE A 65 8.82 -0.79 -14.00
CA ILE A 65 7.78 -1.19 -14.93
C ILE A 65 8.23 -0.93 -16.36
N VAL A 66 8.02 -1.93 -17.22
CA VAL A 66 8.23 -1.83 -18.66
C VAL A 66 6.89 -1.87 -19.36
N ASN A 67 6.57 -0.80 -20.10
CA ASN A 67 5.36 -0.72 -20.90
C ASN A 67 5.71 -0.74 -22.39
N PHE A 68 4.81 -1.27 -23.20
CA PHE A 68 4.95 -1.34 -24.65
C PHE A 68 3.81 -0.56 -25.31
N SER A 69 4.09 0.09 -26.45
CA SER A 69 3.04 0.49 -27.38
C SER A 69 2.32 -0.77 -27.90
N GLN A 70 1.04 -0.66 -28.22
CA GLN A 70 0.11 -1.80 -28.44
C GLN A 70 0.54 -2.86 -29.49
N ASP A 71 1.63 -2.65 -30.22
CA ASP A 71 2.22 -3.59 -31.18
C ASP A 71 3.69 -3.90 -30.89
N THR A 72 3.95 -5.04 -30.24
CA THR A 72 5.27 -5.68 -30.27
C THR A 72 5.19 -6.98 -31.06
N GLU A 73 6.05 -7.14 -32.08
CA GLU A 73 6.13 -8.36 -32.90
C GLU A 73 6.51 -9.62 -32.09
N VAL A 74 7.06 -9.43 -30.88
CA VAL A 74 7.54 -10.51 -30.01
C VAL A 74 6.57 -10.73 -28.86
N SER A 75 6.20 -11.98 -28.60
CA SER A 75 5.38 -12.33 -27.43
C SER A 75 6.09 -11.95 -26.12
N LEU A 76 5.33 -11.56 -25.09
CA LEU A 76 5.88 -11.15 -23.79
C LEU A 76 6.82 -12.20 -23.18
N LYS A 77 6.48 -13.49 -23.31
CA LYS A 77 7.33 -14.60 -22.83
C LYS A 77 8.68 -14.63 -23.56
N GLN A 78 8.67 -14.55 -24.88
CA GLN A 78 9.91 -14.52 -25.68
C GLN A 78 10.73 -13.27 -25.39
N PHE A 79 10.07 -12.13 -25.17
CA PHE A 79 10.72 -10.89 -24.79
C PHE A 79 11.45 -11.04 -23.44
N ILE A 80 10.76 -11.53 -22.41
CA ILE A 80 11.33 -11.78 -21.08
C ILE A 80 12.50 -12.77 -21.16
N ASP A 81 12.39 -13.82 -21.98
CA ASP A 81 13.46 -14.80 -22.19
C ASP A 81 14.71 -14.18 -22.83
N LYS A 82 14.52 -13.37 -23.87
CA LYS A 82 15.62 -12.64 -24.53
C LYS A 82 16.26 -11.64 -23.56
N LEU A 83 15.47 -10.82 -22.89
CA LEU A 83 15.96 -9.81 -21.96
C LEU A 83 16.74 -10.42 -20.78
N THR A 84 16.25 -11.52 -20.22
CA THR A 84 16.97 -12.26 -19.16
C THR A 84 18.34 -12.75 -19.64
N ARG A 85 18.44 -13.25 -20.88
CA ARG A 85 19.73 -13.69 -21.45
C ARG A 85 20.69 -12.53 -21.66
N ILE A 86 20.19 -11.38 -22.10
CA ILE A 86 20.99 -10.16 -22.26
C ILE A 86 21.57 -9.73 -20.92
N PHE A 87 20.75 -9.61 -19.87
CA PHE A 87 21.25 -9.26 -18.54
C PHE A 87 22.33 -10.23 -18.03
N LYS A 88 22.16 -11.54 -18.24
CA LYS A 88 23.18 -12.54 -17.87
C LYS A 88 24.47 -12.38 -18.67
N LYS A 89 24.38 -12.09 -19.97
CA LYS A 89 25.54 -11.85 -20.83
C LYS A 89 26.30 -10.57 -20.44
N GLU A 90 25.58 -9.56 -19.95
CA GLU A 90 26.13 -8.32 -19.40
C GLU A 90 26.71 -8.48 -17.98
N GLY A 91 26.69 -9.70 -17.43
CA GLY A 91 27.29 -10.01 -16.12
C GLY A 91 26.36 -9.77 -14.92
N HIS A 92 25.07 -9.55 -15.16
CA HIS A 92 24.07 -9.39 -14.09
C HIS A 92 23.42 -10.73 -13.70
N ILE A 93 22.93 -10.83 -12.46
CA ILE A 93 22.11 -11.98 -12.05
C ILE A 93 20.67 -11.67 -12.41
N ALA A 94 20.04 -12.49 -13.25
CA ALA A 94 18.65 -12.31 -13.65
C ALA A 94 17.87 -13.62 -13.51
N GLN A 95 16.72 -13.56 -12.83
CA GLN A 95 15.80 -14.67 -12.64
C GLN A 95 14.40 -14.29 -13.10
N LYS A 96 13.81 -15.12 -13.95
CA LYS A 96 12.41 -14.97 -14.36
C LYS A 96 11.50 -15.56 -13.29
N ILE A 97 10.43 -14.85 -12.98
CA ILE A 97 9.33 -15.35 -12.15
C ILE A 97 8.06 -15.33 -13.00
N PHE A 98 7.50 -16.51 -13.22
CA PHE A 98 6.22 -16.68 -13.91
C PHE A 98 5.10 -16.72 -12.86
N ALA A 99 4.53 -15.55 -12.59
CA ALA A 99 3.33 -15.37 -11.77
C ALA A 99 2.22 -14.73 -12.62
N SER A 100 1.07 -14.41 -12.01
CA SER A 100 -0.02 -13.69 -12.69
C SER A 100 0.44 -12.37 -13.32
N VAL A 101 1.43 -11.73 -12.73
CA VAL A 101 2.22 -10.65 -13.35
C VAL A 101 3.64 -11.18 -13.55
N PRO A 102 4.07 -11.47 -14.78
CA PRO A 102 5.44 -11.90 -15.06
C PRO A 102 6.44 -10.82 -14.65
N LEU A 103 7.55 -11.22 -14.04
CA LEU A 103 8.61 -10.30 -13.66
C LEU A 103 10.01 -10.92 -13.78
N ILE A 104 11.02 -10.05 -13.87
CA ILE A 104 12.44 -10.42 -13.77
C ILE A 104 12.99 -9.84 -12.47
N LYS A 105 13.47 -10.71 -11.58
CA LYS A 105 14.32 -10.31 -10.45
C LYS A 105 15.74 -10.16 -10.95
N LEU A 106 16.25 -8.94 -10.93
CA LEU A 106 17.56 -8.55 -11.42
C LEU A 106 18.42 -8.06 -10.25
N VAL A 107 19.67 -8.52 -10.18
CA VAL A 107 20.67 -8.01 -9.24
C VAL A 107 21.78 -7.35 -10.03
N ILE A 108 21.95 -6.04 -9.78
CA ILE A 108 22.99 -5.22 -10.40
C ILE A 108 24.04 -4.92 -9.33
N TYR A 109 25.29 -5.27 -9.60
CA TYR A 109 26.42 -4.86 -8.79
C TYR A 109 26.90 -3.49 -9.28
N THR A 110 26.83 -2.50 -8.41
CA THR A 110 27.43 -1.19 -8.64
C THR A 110 28.71 -1.06 -7.83
N GLU A 111 29.53 -0.05 -8.13
CA GLU A 111 30.78 0.25 -7.41
C GLU A 111 30.58 0.38 -5.88
N ARG A 112 29.37 0.74 -5.44
CA ARG A 112 29.05 0.97 -4.02
C ARG A 112 28.36 -0.21 -3.35
N ARG A 113 27.47 -0.91 -4.08
CA ARG A 113 26.58 -1.94 -3.51
C ARG A 113 25.88 -2.79 -4.57
N LYS A 114 25.36 -3.94 -4.13
CA LYS A 114 24.33 -4.68 -4.88
C LYS A 114 23.00 -3.94 -4.82
N VAL A 115 22.29 -3.91 -5.93
CA VAL A 115 20.95 -3.33 -6.07
C VAL A 115 20.01 -4.42 -6.55
N LEU A 116 18.94 -4.63 -5.80
CA LEU A 116 17.87 -5.55 -6.14
C LEU A 116 16.83 -4.79 -6.96
N VAL A 117 16.40 -5.37 -8.07
CA VAL A 117 15.51 -4.74 -9.04
C VAL A 117 14.43 -5.74 -9.46
N ASP A 118 13.16 -5.39 -9.23
CA ASP A 118 12.01 -6.18 -9.68
C ASP A 118 11.44 -5.51 -10.94
N ILE A 119 11.64 -6.13 -12.11
CA ILE A 119 11.17 -5.62 -13.40
C ILE A 119 9.87 -6.31 -13.77
N SER A 120 8.76 -5.57 -13.70
CA SER A 120 7.43 -6.00 -14.14
C SER A 120 7.08 -5.48 -15.53
N PHE A 121 6.19 -6.17 -16.24
CA PHE A 121 5.81 -5.82 -17.61
C PHE A 121 4.30 -5.55 -17.68
N GLN A 122 3.91 -4.40 -18.23
CA GLN A 122 2.51 -4.00 -18.40
C GLN A 122 1.66 -4.17 -17.12
N ASN A 123 2.25 -3.85 -15.95
CA ASN A 123 1.60 -4.01 -14.66
C ASN A 123 0.59 -2.87 -14.38
N THR A 124 -0.53 -2.90 -15.09
CA THR A 124 -1.60 -1.91 -14.98
C THR A 124 -2.13 -1.78 -13.55
N SER A 125 -2.33 -2.89 -12.85
CA SER A 125 -2.77 -2.89 -11.44
C SER A 125 -1.80 -2.12 -10.54
N GLY A 126 -0.48 -2.32 -10.72
CA GLY A 126 0.55 -1.57 -9.99
C GLY A 126 0.57 -0.07 -10.28
N ILE A 127 0.31 0.35 -11.53
CA ILE A 127 0.22 1.77 -11.91
C ILE A 127 -0.96 2.43 -11.19
N VAL A 128 -2.15 1.83 -11.28
CA VAL A 128 -3.39 2.37 -10.71
C VAL A 128 -3.28 2.44 -9.17
N LYS A 129 -2.69 1.43 -8.53
CA LYS A 129 -2.40 1.42 -7.08
C LYS A 129 -1.46 2.55 -6.67
N ASN A 130 -0.37 2.75 -7.42
CA ASN A 130 0.54 3.86 -7.13
C ASN A 130 -0.15 5.20 -7.30
N PHE A 131 -0.96 5.39 -8.34
CA PHE A 131 -1.70 6.63 -8.54
C PHE A 131 -2.62 6.92 -7.35
N MET A 132 -3.40 5.93 -6.91
CA MET A 132 -4.29 6.05 -5.74
C MET A 132 -3.50 6.44 -4.49
N VAL A 133 -2.43 5.70 -4.17
CA VAL A 133 -1.59 6.02 -3.00
C VAL A 133 -0.97 7.41 -3.15
N ASN A 134 -0.58 7.80 -4.37
CA ASN A 134 -0.01 9.11 -4.63
C ASN A 134 -1.02 10.24 -4.36
N ALA A 135 -2.30 10.05 -4.67
CA ALA A 135 -3.35 10.99 -4.30
C ALA A 135 -3.48 11.13 -2.76
N TYR A 136 -3.42 10.02 -2.04
CA TYR A 136 -3.48 10.02 -0.57
C TYR A 136 -2.30 10.73 0.09
N ILE A 137 -1.07 10.47 -0.35
CA ILE A 137 0.11 11.09 0.26
C ILE A 137 0.17 12.61 0.06
N HIS A 138 -0.50 13.12 -0.98
CA HIS A 138 -0.63 14.56 -1.25
C HIS A 138 -1.87 15.19 -0.60
N SER A 139 -2.76 14.38 0.00
CA SER A 139 -4.00 14.89 0.62
C SER A 139 -3.76 15.50 2.02
N ASP A 140 -2.77 15.00 2.77
CA ASP A 140 -2.43 15.55 4.10
C ASP A 140 -0.92 15.32 4.40
N PRO A 141 -0.20 16.33 4.93
CA PRO A 141 1.25 16.24 5.16
C PRO A 141 1.66 15.18 6.19
N ARG A 142 0.73 14.70 7.03
CA ARG A 142 1.00 13.68 8.05
C ARG A 142 1.07 12.27 7.46
N VAL A 143 0.54 12.05 6.25
CA VAL A 143 0.40 10.71 5.64
C VAL A 143 1.77 10.10 5.35
N ILE A 144 2.66 10.83 4.66
CA ILE A 144 3.99 10.32 4.30
C ILE A 144 4.76 9.86 5.55
N PRO A 145 4.93 10.69 6.61
CA PRO A 145 5.58 10.26 7.84
C PRO A 145 4.99 9.00 8.47
N LEU A 146 3.67 8.87 8.50
CA LEU A 146 2.97 7.74 9.11
C LEU A 146 3.15 6.45 8.31
N LEU A 147 3.03 6.50 6.97
CA LEU A 147 3.25 5.34 6.11
C LEU A 147 4.69 4.83 6.20
N ILE A 148 5.67 5.74 6.25
CA ILE A 148 7.08 5.37 6.44
C ILE A 148 7.28 4.74 7.81
N ALA A 149 6.75 5.36 8.87
CA ALA A 149 6.90 4.85 10.23
C ALA A 149 6.36 3.42 10.35
N VAL A 150 5.16 3.15 9.87
CA VAL A 150 4.58 1.79 9.93
C VAL A 150 5.34 0.82 9.04
N ARG A 151 5.73 1.23 7.83
CA ARG A 151 6.50 0.35 6.94
C ARG A 151 7.85 -0.03 7.55
N GLU A 152 8.60 0.95 8.07
CA GLU A 152 9.92 0.72 8.66
C GLU A 152 9.83 -0.08 9.95
N TRP A 153 8.81 0.18 10.78
CA TRP A 153 8.49 -0.67 11.92
C TRP A 153 8.24 -2.10 11.44
N ALA A 154 7.28 -2.34 10.55
CA ALA A 154 6.95 -3.69 10.10
C ALA A 154 8.15 -4.42 9.48
N THR A 155 9.01 -3.70 8.76
CA THR A 155 10.25 -4.24 8.16
C THR A 155 11.25 -4.68 9.22
N ASN A 156 11.60 -3.81 10.17
CA ASN A 156 12.60 -4.13 11.19
C ASN A 156 12.08 -5.11 12.25
N ARG A 157 10.78 -5.44 12.21
CA ARG A 157 10.15 -6.43 13.07
C ARG A 157 9.94 -7.77 12.38
N ASP A 158 10.38 -7.92 11.12
CA ASP A 158 10.19 -9.10 10.28
C ASP A 158 8.72 -9.54 10.18
N ILE A 159 7.79 -8.58 10.27
CA ILE A 159 6.35 -8.80 10.08
C ILE A 159 5.89 -8.32 8.69
N VAL A 160 6.85 -7.93 7.84
CA VAL A 160 6.70 -7.74 6.41
C VAL A 160 7.62 -8.75 5.71
N GLU A 161 7.19 -9.26 4.55
CA GLU A 161 7.89 -10.24 3.67
C GLU A 161 7.52 -11.74 3.86
N GLY A 162 7.26 -12.38 2.73
CA GLY A 162 6.95 -13.80 2.60
C GLY A 162 5.49 -14.08 2.21
N SER A 163 5.25 -15.22 1.57
CA SER A 163 3.93 -15.70 1.11
C SER A 163 2.90 -15.92 2.23
N PHE A 164 3.25 -15.62 3.48
CA PHE A 164 2.51 -15.95 4.69
C PHE A 164 2.33 -14.77 5.66
N LEU A 165 2.69 -13.55 5.24
CA LEU A 165 2.58 -12.31 6.01
C LEU A 165 1.91 -11.21 5.16
N ILE A 166 1.57 -10.10 5.80
CA ILE A 166 1.03 -8.93 5.12
C ILE A 166 2.19 -8.18 4.46
N ASN A 167 2.04 -7.83 3.18
CA ASN A 167 3.05 -7.05 2.47
C ASN A 167 2.97 -5.55 2.84
N SER A 168 3.92 -4.75 2.37
CA SER A 168 3.93 -3.30 2.63
C SER A 168 2.65 -2.60 2.19
N TYR A 169 2.03 -3.04 1.09
CA TYR A 169 0.76 -2.47 0.61
C TYR A 169 -0.39 -2.72 1.60
N GLY A 170 -0.47 -3.92 2.20
CA GLY A 170 -1.48 -4.20 3.22
C GLY A 170 -1.33 -3.32 4.46
N TYR A 171 -0.10 -3.08 4.93
CA TYR A 171 0.15 -2.11 6.01
C TYR A 171 -0.21 -0.67 5.63
N MET A 172 0.00 -0.28 4.36
CA MET A 172 -0.46 1.02 3.86
C MET A 172 -1.99 1.10 3.92
N MET A 173 -2.72 0.05 3.52
CA MET A 173 -4.18 0.02 3.62
C MET A 173 -4.65 0.18 5.07
N LEU A 174 -4.03 -0.53 6.03
CA LEU A 174 -4.36 -0.36 7.46
C LEU A 174 -4.21 1.10 7.91
N MET A 175 -3.07 1.73 7.61
CA MET A 175 -2.82 3.11 8.03
C MET A 175 -3.73 4.11 7.30
N LEU A 176 -3.93 3.97 5.99
CA LEU A 176 -4.81 4.87 5.24
C LEU A 176 -6.26 4.77 5.71
N THR A 177 -6.77 3.56 5.95
CA THR A 177 -8.13 3.36 6.48
C THR A 177 -8.25 3.96 7.88
N PHE A 178 -7.29 3.71 8.77
CA PHE A 178 -7.27 4.33 10.10
C PHE A 178 -7.31 5.87 10.03
N LEU A 179 -6.61 6.47 9.08
CA LEU A 179 -6.63 7.92 8.87
C LEU A 179 -7.98 8.42 8.30
N CYS A 180 -8.66 7.64 7.47
CA CYS A 180 -10.03 7.95 7.05
C CYS A 180 -10.99 7.94 8.26
N GLU A 181 -10.94 6.90 9.09
CA GLU A 181 -11.80 6.78 10.29
C GLU A 181 -11.60 7.92 11.27
N ASN A 182 -10.37 8.42 11.35
CA ASN A 182 -10.02 9.53 12.24
C ASN A 182 -10.25 10.91 11.60
N GLY A 183 -10.90 11.00 10.44
CA GLY A 183 -11.26 12.27 9.79
C GLY A 183 -10.07 13.04 9.21
N VAL A 184 -8.95 12.35 8.96
CA VAL A 184 -7.77 12.92 8.29
C VAL A 184 -7.94 12.86 6.78
N LEU A 185 -8.41 11.72 6.26
CA LEU A 185 -8.49 11.43 4.83
C LEU A 185 -9.93 11.12 4.37
N LEU A 186 -10.17 11.27 3.07
CA LEU A 186 -11.40 10.81 2.43
C LEU A 186 -11.37 9.30 2.17
N PRO A 187 -12.50 8.60 2.34
CA PRO A 187 -12.70 7.26 1.78
C PRO A 187 -12.43 7.21 0.27
N PHE A 188 -11.93 6.08 -0.24
CA PHE A 188 -11.57 5.99 -1.67
C PHE A 188 -12.79 6.11 -2.60
N LYS A 189 -13.99 5.70 -2.14
CA LYS A 189 -15.24 5.90 -2.90
C LYS A 189 -15.57 7.37 -3.18
N ASP A 190 -15.11 8.28 -2.32
CA ASP A 190 -15.31 9.72 -2.46
C ASP A 190 -14.11 10.35 -3.17
N MET A 191 -12.90 9.84 -2.92
CA MET A 191 -11.69 10.29 -3.60
C MET A 191 -11.74 10.04 -5.12
N ILE A 192 -12.26 8.90 -5.56
CA ILE A 192 -12.34 8.56 -6.99
C ILE A 192 -13.22 9.54 -7.78
N ASP A 193 -14.23 10.11 -7.14
CA ASP A 193 -15.12 11.12 -7.72
C ASP A 193 -14.41 12.46 -7.97
N VAL A 194 -13.29 12.70 -7.28
CA VAL A 194 -12.40 13.84 -7.55
C VAL A 194 -11.34 13.46 -8.59
N LEU A 195 -10.77 12.26 -8.49
CA LEU A 195 -9.64 11.85 -9.33
C LEU A 195 -10.03 11.67 -10.80
N ILE A 196 -11.20 11.07 -11.10
CA ILE A 196 -11.63 10.85 -12.48
C ILE A 196 -11.80 12.18 -13.24
N PRO A 197 -12.57 13.17 -12.74
CA PRO A 197 -12.68 14.46 -13.40
C PRO A 197 -11.36 15.17 -13.60
N LEU A 198 -10.51 15.23 -12.56
CA LEU A 198 -9.20 15.88 -12.66
C LEU A 198 -8.33 15.21 -13.72
N TYR A 199 -8.30 13.88 -13.75
CA TYR A 199 -7.54 13.13 -14.74
C TYR A 199 -8.03 13.40 -16.17
N LEU A 200 -9.34 13.32 -16.40
CA LEU A 200 -9.93 13.54 -17.72
C LEU A 200 -9.71 14.97 -18.23
N ASN A 201 -9.83 15.97 -17.34
CA ASN A 201 -9.68 17.38 -17.69
C ASN A 201 -8.21 17.78 -17.90
N GLU A 202 -7.33 17.49 -16.93
CA GLU A 202 -5.94 17.98 -16.91
C GLU A 202 -5.00 17.16 -17.81
N ILE A 203 -5.26 15.85 -17.97
CA ILE A 203 -4.32 14.95 -18.66
C ILE A 203 -4.78 14.67 -20.09
N LEU A 204 -6.07 14.44 -20.30
CA LEU A 204 -6.58 14.11 -21.64
C LEU A 204 -7.05 15.33 -22.42
N GLY A 205 -7.09 16.52 -21.81
CA GLY A 205 -7.60 17.73 -22.46
C GLY A 205 -9.06 17.62 -22.86
N LYS A 206 -9.81 16.67 -22.27
CA LYS A 206 -11.22 16.40 -22.57
C LYS A 206 -12.14 17.37 -21.82
N ALA A 207 -11.78 18.66 -21.75
CA ALA A 207 -12.59 19.67 -21.05
C ALA A 207 -14.03 19.80 -21.60
N SER A 208 -14.26 19.32 -22.83
CA SER A 208 -15.56 19.35 -23.53
C SER A 208 -16.39 18.08 -23.36
N VAL A 209 -15.86 17.00 -22.75
CA VAL A 209 -16.56 15.71 -22.66
C VAL A 209 -17.25 15.60 -21.31
N SER A 210 -18.55 15.31 -21.33
CA SER A 210 -19.31 15.08 -20.11
C SER A 210 -18.81 13.79 -19.43
N ILE A 211 -18.21 13.93 -18.24
CA ILE A 211 -17.78 12.79 -17.42
C ILE A 211 -18.97 11.88 -17.09
N HIS A 212 -20.15 12.47 -16.97
CA HIS A 212 -21.39 11.75 -16.77
C HIS A 212 -21.69 10.81 -17.93
N GLU A 213 -21.54 11.26 -19.18
CA GLU A 213 -21.76 10.42 -20.38
C GLU A 213 -20.75 9.28 -20.48
N ILE A 214 -19.47 9.55 -20.15
CA ILE A 214 -18.43 8.50 -20.13
C ILE A 214 -18.78 7.43 -19.09
N LEU A 215 -19.15 7.85 -17.87
CA LEU A 215 -19.51 6.93 -16.81
C LEU A 215 -20.79 6.16 -17.13
N GLU A 216 -21.80 6.80 -17.69
CA GLU A 216 -23.03 6.13 -18.16
C GLU A 216 -22.74 5.10 -19.24
N SER A 217 -21.86 5.42 -20.18
CA SER A 217 -21.44 4.47 -21.21
C SER A 217 -20.73 3.26 -20.60
N GLU A 218 -19.82 3.47 -19.65
CA GLU A 218 -19.12 2.38 -18.97
C GLU A 218 -20.09 1.53 -18.13
N MET A 219 -21.00 2.16 -17.39
CA MET A 219 -22.07 1.49 -16.66
C MET A 219 -22.93 0.62 -17.59
N LYS A 220 -23.34 1.16 -18.74
CA LYS A 220 -24.14 0.42 -19.73
C LYS A 220 -23.37 -0.77 -20.32
N ASN A 221 -22.07 -0.61 -20.60
CA ASN A 221 -21.21 -1.71 -21.06
C ASN A 221 -21.12 -2.85 -20.04
N MET A 222 -21.23 -2.53 -18.75
CA MET A 222 -21.29 -3.49 -17.65
C MET A 222 -22.71 -4.00 -17.35
N GLY A 223 -23.72 -3.62 -18.14
CA GLY A 223 -25.13 -4.00 -17.92
C GLY A 223 -25.79 -3.30 -16.74
N LEU A 224 -25.23 -2.20 -16.26
CA LEU A 224 -25.72 -1.42 -15.12
C LEU A 224 -26.64 -0.27 -15.58
N ASN A 225 -27.48 0.20 -14.67
CA ASN A 225 -28.37 1.33 -14.87
C ASN A 225 -28.51 2.16 -13.59
N GLU A 226 -29.32 3.22 -13.63
CA GLU A 226 -29.51 4.11 -12.48
C GLU A 226 -30.11 3.43 -11.24
N ARG A 227 -30.81 2.29 -11.41
CA ARG A 227 -31.39 1.51 -10.30
C ARG A 227 -30.40 0.50 -9.71
N SER A 228 -29.24 0.33 -10.32
CA SER A 228 -28.18 -0.54 -9.78
C SER A 228 -27.71 -0.05 -8.40
N SER A 229 -27.20 -0.99 -7.59
CA SER A 229 -26.72 -0.70 -6.24
C SER A 229 -25.59 0.33 -6.24
N ALA A 230 -25.41 1.03 -5.11
CA ALA A 230 -24.30 1.98 -4.95
C ALA A 230 -22.94 1.30 -5.13
N GLU A 231 -22.80 0.04 -4.70
CA GLU A 231 -21.59 -0.77 -4.89
C GLU A 231 -21.32 -1.08 -6.36
N ALA A 232 -22.33 -1.47 -7.13
CA ALA A 232 -22.18 -1.72 -8.57
C ALA A 232 -21.79 -0.44 -9.33
N LYS A 233 -22.39 0.71 -8.97
CA LYS A 233 -22.01 2.01 -9.52
C LYS A 233 -20.57 2.39 -9.17
N HIS A 234 -20.15 2.13 -7.93
CA HIS A 234 -18.76 2.34 -7.53
C HIS A 234 -17.79 1.45 -8.32
N LEU A 235 -18.13 0.18 -8.54
CA LEU A 235 -17.32 -0.71 -9.37
C LEU A 235 -17.15 -0.16 -10.79
N ALA A 236 -18.20 0.37 -11.41
CA ALA A 236 -18.11 1.00 -12.72
C ALA A 236 -17.14 2.20 -12.74
N LYS A 237 -17.14 3.03 -11.67
CA LYS A 237 -16.16 4.12 -11.52
C LYS A 237 -14.73 3.57 -11.39
N VAL A 238 -14.54 2.50 -10.62
CA VAL A 238 -13.23 1.85 -10.46
C VAL A 238 -12.72 1.28 -11.78
N GLU A 239 -13.58 0.61 -12.55
CA GLU A 239 -13.22 0.08 -13.87
C GLU A 239 -12.90 1.20 -14.87
N LEU A 240 -13.70 2.28 -14.89
CA LEU A 240 -13.38 3.47 -15.68
C LEU A 240 -12.02 4.06 -15.27
N PHE A 241 -11.77 4.19 -13.97
CA PHE A 241 -10.50 4.70 -13.46
C PHE A 241 -9.33 3.81 -13.86
N LYS A 242 -9.45 2.48 -13.73
CA LYS A 242 -8.44 1.52 -14.21
C LYS A 242 -8.21 1.62 -15.71
N LYS A 243 -9.27 1.84 -16.50
CA LYS A 243 -9.18 2.00 -17.95
C LYS A 243 -8.47 3.30 -18.32
N GLU A 244 -8.87 4.43 -17.76
CA GLU A 244 -8.30 5.73 -18.13
C GLU A 244 -6.87 5.92 -17.59
N VAL A 245 -6.60 5.48 -16.35
CA VAL A 245 -5.25 5.55 -15.74
C VAL A 245 -4.34 4.42 -16.21
N GLY A 246 -4.91 3.24 -16.45
CA GLY A 246 -4.17 2.03 -16.74
C GLY A 246 -3.99 1.70 -18.23
N PHE A 247 -4.98 1.99 -19.09
CA PHE A 247 -4.90 1.82 -20.55
C PHE A 247 -4.63 3.12 -21.30
N GLY A 248 -5.01 4.28 -20.74
CA GLY A 248 -4.82 5.58 -21.38
C GLY A 248 -3.34 5.94 -21.46
N LEU A 249 -2.70 5.59 -22.59
CA LEU A 249 -1.42 6.13 -23.09
C LEU A 249 -0.57 6.74 -21.99
N TRP A 250 0.32 5.99 -21.36
CA TRP A 250 1.23 6.44 -20.29
C TRP A 250 2.06 7.73 -20.60
N ILE A 251 2.05 8.22 -21.85
CA ILE A 251 2.81 9.36 -22.36
C ILE A 251 2.39 10.75 -21.80
N PRO A 252 1.10 11.12 -21.64
CA PRO A 252 0.69 12.38 -21.00
C PRO A 252 0.81 12.35 -19.47
N PHE A 253 0.75 11.17 -18.83
CA PHE A 253 0.85 11.06 -17.37
C PHE A 253 2.21 11.49 -16.83
N LYS A 254 3.31 11.09 -17.50
CA LYS A 254 4.68 11.50 -17.13
C LYS A 254 4.88 13.02 -17.13
N LYS A 255 4.15 13.75 -17.98
CA LYS A 255 4.27 15.22 -18.07
C LYS A 255 3.46 15.95 -16.99
N ASN A 256 2.34 15.38 -16.53
CA ASN A 256 1.34 16.10 -15.74
C ASN A 256 0.94 15.41 -14.41
N GLU A 257 1.57 14.32 -13.98
CA GLU A 257 1.33 13.71 -12.65
C GLU A 257 1.42 14.75 -11.52
N ASN A 258 2.52 15.52 -11.49
CA ASN A 258 2.69 16.61 -10.51
C ASN A 258 1.64 17.73 -10.69
N LEU A 259 1.10 17.94 -11.89
CA LEU A 259 0.08 18.96 -12.15
C LEU A 259 -1.27 18.51 -11.56
N VAL A 260 -1.70 17.28 -11.84
CA VAL A 260 -2.92 16.71 -11.27
C VAL A 260 -2.84 16.68 -9.75
N LEU A 261 -1.69 16.29 -9.20
CA LEU A 261 -1.51 16.21 -7.74
C LEU A 261 -1.41 17.59 -7.08
N LYS A 262 -0.77 18.57 -7.73
CA LYS A 262 -0.75 19.96 -7.25
C LYS A 262 -2.14 20.59 -7.30
N ASN A 263 -2.95 20.20 -8.28
CA ASN A 263 -4.32 20.67 -8.48
C ASN A 263 -5.36 19.75 -7.81
N LEU A 264 -4.94 18.78 -6.97
CA LEU A 264 -5.85 17.98 -6.14
C LEU A 264 -6.48 18.90 -5.09
N ASN A 265 -7.50 19.64 -5.50
CA ASN A 265 -8.39 20.33 -4.60
C ASN A 265 -9.66 19.50 -4.49
N THR A 266 -9.62 18.50 -3.61
CA THR A 266 -10.78 17.67 -3.28
C THR A 266 -11.88 18.47 -2.57
N GLY A 267 -11.61 19.71 -2.16
CA GLY A 267 -12.45 20.47 -1.24
C GLY A 267 -12.44 19.91 0.19
N TRP A 268 -11.82 18.74 0.41
CA TRP A 268 -11.68 18.13 1.72
C TRP A 268 -10.73 18.92 2.59
N LYS A 269 -11.14 19.13 3.83
CA LYS A 269 -10.28 19.64 4.88
C LYS A 269 -10.35 18.66 6.03
N THR A 270 -9.18 18.19 6.47
CA THR A 270 -9.08 17.40 7.69
C THR A 270 -9.79 18.11 8.83
N THR A 271 -10.68 17.40 9.53
CA THR A 271 -11.29 17.87 10.78
C THR A 271 -10.42 17.51 11.99
N ASN A 272 -9.41 16.66 11.77
CA ASN A 272 -8.52 16.14 12.79
C ASN A 272 -7.27 17.00 12.97
N ASN A 273 -7.03 17.45 14.20
CA ASN A 273 -5.89 18.28 14.58
C ASN A 273 -4.78 17.52 15.34
N LYS A 274 -4.86 16.18 15.43
CA LYS A 274 -3.85 15.37 16.10
C LYS A 274 -2.52 15.42 15.34
N SER A 275 -1.43 15.43 16.09
CA SER A 275 -0.08 15.35 15.54
C SER A 275 0.23 13.96 14.97
N ILE A 276 1.28 13.88 14.15
CA ILE A 276 1.80 12.61 13.60
C ILE A 276 2.01 11.58 14.71
N SER A 277 2.60 12.01 15.83
CA SER A 277 2.92 11.09 16.92
C SER A 277 1.70 10.61 17.70
N GLU A 278 0.64 11.42 17.81
CA GLU A 278 -0.63 11.00 18.41
C GLU A 278 -1.33 9.98 17.52
N LEU A 279 -1.42 10.26 16.22
CA LEU A 279 -2.01 9.33 15.25
C LEU A 279 -1.25 7.99 15.19
N LEU A 280 0.08 8.01 15.27
CA LEU A 280 0.87 6.79 15.29
C LEU A 280 0.63 5.95 16.56
N ILE A 281 0.56 6.59 17.72
CA ILE A 281 0.23 5.90 18.98
C ILE A 281 -1.16 5.28 18.91
N GLU A 282 -2.14 6.03 18.41
CA GLU A 282 -3.51 5.56 18.29
C GLU A 282 -3.67 4.45 17.25
N PHE A 283 -2.91 4.49 16.15
CA PHE A 283 -2.85 3.38 15.20
C PHE A 283 -2.42 2.07 15.87
N PHE A 284 -1.31 2.11 16.64
CA PHE A 284 -0.84 0.93 17.37
C PHE A 284 -1.82 0.47 18.45
N ARG A 285 -2.48 1.42 19.12
CA ARG A 285 -3.54 1.10 20.09
C ARG A 285 -4.73 0.41 19.41
N TYR A 286 -5.23 1.00 18.34
CA TYR A 286 -6.42 0.52 17.65
C TYR A 286 -6.22 -0.91 17.13
N TYR A 287 -5.17 -1.16 16.34
CA TYR A 287 -4.89 -2.51 15.83
C TYR A 287 -4.33 -3.46 16.90
N GLY A 288 -3.81 -2.96 18.02
CA GLY A 288 -3.37 -3.81 19.14
C GLY A 288 -4.50 -4.30 20.04
N PHE A 289 -5.57 -3.50 20.21
CA PHE A 289 -6.57 -3.73 21.26
C PHE A 289 -8.03 -3.63 20.81
N GLU A 290 -8.34 -2.80 19.82
CA GLU A 290 -9.72 -2.34 19.56
C GLU A 290 -10.33 -2.95 18.31
N HIS A 291 -9.53 -3.21 17.26
CA HIS A 291 -10.02 -3.79 16.02
C HIS A 291 -10.61 -5.20 16.23
N ASP A 292 -11.85 -5.42 15.79
CA ASP A 292 -12.49 -6.73 15.83
C ASP A 292 -12.04 -7.57 14.63
N TYR A 293 -10.93 -8.27 14.79
CA TYR A 293 -10.37 -9.18 13.78
C TYR A 293 -11.36 -10.30 13.35
N GLU A 294 -12.23 -10.74 14.25
CA GLU A 294 -13.18 -11.81 13.93
C GLU A 294 -14.28 -11.31 13.01
N ASN A 295 -14.77 -10.10 13.26
CA ASN A 295 -15.96 -9.60 12.61
C ASN A 295 -15.73 -8.41 11.69
N ASP A 296 -14.59 -7.75 11.64
CA ASP A 296 -14.42 -6.55 10.82
C ASP A 296 -13.60 -6.78 9.54
N ILE A 297 -13.86 -5.94 8.54
CA ILE A 297 -13.09 -5.80 7.31
C ILE A 297 -12.52 -4.39 7.27
N VAL A 298 -11.20 -4.26 7.14
CA VAL A 298 -10.55 -2.98 6.90
C VAL A 298 -10.79 -2.57 5.44
N SER A 299 -11.58 -1.52 5.21
CA SER A 299 -11.93 -1.03 3.87
C SER A 299 -11.52 0.42 3.68
N LEU A 300 -10.48 0.66 2.87
CA LEU A 300 -10.10 2.02 2.46
C LEU A 300 -11.17 2.66 1.55
N ARG A 301 -11.88 1.84 0.78
CA ARG A 301 -13.03 2.25 -0.05
C ARG A 301 -14.08 2.97 0.78
N GLU A 302 -14.46 2.38 1.90
CA GLU A 302 -15.45 2.93 2.80
C GLU A 302 -14.85 3.86 3.86
N GLY A 303 -13.53 3.85 3.99
CA GLY A 303 -12.79 4.61 4.99
C GLY A 303 -13.07 4.16 6.41
N THR A 304 -13.46 2.90 6.61
CA THR A 304 -13.79 2.34 7.92
C THR A 304 -13.62 0.82 8.00
N THR A 305 -13.61 0.30 9.21
CA THR A 305 -13.71 -1.12 9.56
C THR A 305 -15.19 -1.50 9.70
N LYS A 306 -15.70 -2.28 8.74
CA LYS A 306 -17.11 -2.71 8.73
C LYS A 306 -17.26 -4.12 9.28
N LEU A 307 -18.36 -4.40 9.98
CA LEU A 307 -18.82 -5.75 10.28
C LEU A 307 -18.91 -6.61 8.99
N LYS A 308 -18.40 -7.85 9.04
CA LYS A 308 -18.40 -8.94 8.05
C LYS A 308 -19.82 -9.44 7.72
N LYS A 309 -20.86 -8.70 8.10
CA LYS A 309 -22.26 -9.09 7.87
C LYS A 309 -22.59 -8.93 6.38
N SER A 310 -22.93 -10.07 5.77
CA SER A 310 -23.52 -10.31 4.44
C SER A 310 -22.62 -10.27 3.19
N LYS A 311 -21.61 -11.16 3.11
CA LYS A 311 -21.35 -11.93 1.86
C LYS A 311 -22.07 -13.31 1.88
N GLN A 312 -23.23 -13.38 2.54
CA GLN A 312 -24.02 -14.63 2.73
C GLN A 312 -25.08 -14.88 1.64
N THR A 313 -25.22 -14.01 0.63
CA THR A 313 -26.26 -14.17 -0.43
C THR A 313 -25.71 -14.52 -1.81
N GLU A 314 -24.43 -14.86 -1.93
CA GLU A 314 -23.87 -15.45 -3.15
C GLU A 314 -23.22 -16.78 -2.80
N PRO A 315 -23.28 -17.80 -3.68
CA PRO A 315 -22.71 -19.12 -3.40
C PRO A 315 -21.28 -18.91 -2.91
N PRO A 316 -20.83 -19.63 -1.86
CA PRO A 316 -19.65 -19.26 -1.11
C PRO A 316 -18.43 -19.34 -2.02
N GLY A 317 -18.05 -18.20 -2.61
CA GLY A 317 -16.67 -17.97 -2.99
C GLY A 317 -15.82 -18.23 -1.75
N GLU A 318 -14.60 -18.70 -1.94
CA GLU A 318 -13.65 -19.26 -0.97
C GLU A 318 -13.30 -18.40 0.29
N TRP A 319 -14.05 -17.33 0.54
CA TRP A 319 -13.95 -16.36 1.63
C TRP A 319 -14.34 -16.91 3.00
N LEU A 320 -15.38 -17.75 3.08
CA LEU A 320 -16.01 -18.13 4.36
C LEU A 320 -15.45 -19.41 5.00
N ASN A 321 -14.73 -20.25 4.26
CA ASN A 321 -14.29 -21.56 4.77
C ASN A 321 -12.95 -21.57 5.50
N ASN A 322 -12.25 -20.43 5.59
CA ASN A 322 -11.06 -20.30 6.43
C ASN A 322 -11.31 -19.18 7.43
N ALA A 323 -11.07 -19.44 8.71
CA ALA A 323 -11.05 -18.47 9.80
C ALA A 323 -10.00 -17.36 9.56
N ARG A 324 -10.29 -16.44 8.63
CA ARG A 324 -9.43 -15.32 8.24
C ARG A 324 -9.71 -14.17 9.21
N LEU A 325 -8.79 -14.00 10.15
CA LEU A 325 -8.91 -13.04 11.25
C LEU A 325 -8.46 -11.62 10.86
N LEU A 326 -7.64 -11.40 9.82
CA LEU A 326 -7.34 -10.04 9.36
C LEU A 326 -7.70 -9.91 7.89
N THR A 327 -8.85 -9.29 7.63
CA THR A 327 -9.37 -9.07 6.27
C THR A 327 -9.16 -7.62 5.87
N ILE A 328 -8.44 -7.40 4.78
CA ILE A 328 -8.11 -6.07 4.26
C ILE A 328 -8.57 -6.01 2.81
N GLU A 329 -9.65 -5.27 2.55
CA GLU A 329 -10.21 -5.09 1.20
C GLU A 329 -9.25 -4.25 0.34
N ASP A 330 -8.90 -4.73 -0.86
CA ASP A 330 -8.24 -3.91 -1.87
C ASP A 330 -9.27 -2.98 -2.53
N PRO A 331 -9.15 -1.65 -2.41
CA PRO A 331 -10.15 -0.70 -2.91
C PRO A 331 -10.29 -0.70 -4.44
N LEU A 332 -9.31 -1.24 -5.16
CA LEU A 332 -9.33 -1.36 -6.61
C LEU A 332 -9.75 -2.77 -7.06
N GLU A 333 -9.67 -3.77 -6.19
CA GLU A 333 -9.99 -5.17 -6.47
C GLU A 333 -10.83 -5.70 -5.29
N MET A 334 -12.13 -5.37 -5.21
CA MET A 334 -12.97 -5.65 -4.02
C MET A 334 -13.08 -7.14 -3.65
N GLU A 335 -12.74 -8.03 -4.59
CA GLU A 335 -12.60 -9.47 -4.37
C GLU A 335 -11.19 -9.89 -3.92
N ARG A 336 -10.33 -8.95 -3.56
CA ARG A 336 -8.97 -9.24 -3.14
C ARG A 336 -8.79 -8.87 -1.68
N ASP A 337 -8.49 -9.88 -0.89
CA ASP A 337 -7.99 -9.71 0.47
C ASP A 337 -6.46 -9.56 0.46
N CYS A 338 -5.97 -8.44 0.97
CA CYS A 338 -4.54 -8.19 1.17
C CYS A 338 -3.97 -8.96 2.37
N GLY A 339 -4.82 -9.42 3.29
CA GLY A 339 -4.49 -10.25 4.45
C GLY A 339 -4.56 -11.76 4.21
N ARG A 340 -4.98 -12.21 3.02
CA ARG A 340 -5.30 -13.63 2.71
C ARG A 340 -4.21 -14.66 3.02
N ASN A 341 -2.97 -14.21 3.06
CA ASN A 341 -1.79 -15.05 3.28
C ASN A 341 -1.46 -15.23 4.77
N LEU A 342 -2.07 -14.45 5.66
CA LEU A 342 -1.74 -14.42 7.08
C LEU A 342 -2.39 -15.59 7.84
N SER A 343 -1.57 -16.43 8.47
CA SER A 343 -2.03 -17.47 9.40
C SER A 343 -2.39 -16.89 10.77
N VAL A 344 -3.29 -17.55 11.50
CA VAL A 344 -3.73 -17.16 12.87
C VAL A 344 -2.55 -16.90 13.83
N ASN A 345 -1.58 -17.81 13.92
CA ASN A 345 -0.43 -17.64 14.83
C ASN A 345 0.41 -16.40 14.51
N LYS A 346 0.55 -16.07 13.22
CA LYS A 346 1.28 -14.88 12.77
C LYS A 346 0.50 -13.60 13.04
N LEU A 347 -0.83 -13.65 12.99
CA LEU A 347 -1.66 -12.52 13.38
C LEU A 347 -1.45 -12.16 14.84
N GLU A 348 -1.42 -13.14 15.75
CA GLU A 348 -1.18 -12.82 17.17
C GLU A 348 0.20 -12.21 17.38
N GLY A 349 1.22 -12.66 16.65
CA GLY A 349 2.53 -12.01 16.64
C GLY A 349 2.46 -10.54 16.22
N ILE A 350 1.71 -10.21 15.16
CA ILE A 350 1.49 -8.82 14.73
C ILE A 350 0.74 -8.03 15.80
N ARG A 351 -0.31 -8.59 16.41
CA ARG A 351 -1.10 -7.92 17.47
C ARG A 351 -0.26 -7.62 18.70
N SER A 352 0.52 -8.59 19.18
CA SER A 352 1.48 -8.40 20.28
C SER A 352 2.50 -7.31 19.94
N GLU A 353 2.95 -7.25 18.69
CA GLU A 353 3.92 -6.25 18.26
C GLU A 353 3.31 -4.83 18.17
N MET A 354 2.05 -4.71 17.75
CA MET A 354 1.28 -3.46 17.83
C MET A 354 1.14 -2.99 19.28
N ARG A 355 0.76 -3.89 20.20
CA ARG A 355 0.61 -3.59 21.65
C ARG A 355 1.92 -3.12 22.26
N ARG A 356 3.02 -3.86 22.03
CA ARG A 356 4.37 -3.46 22.48
C ARG A 356 4.72 -2.05 22.00
N SER A 357 4.47 -1.77 20.73
CA SER A 357 4.80 -0.49 20.11
C SER A 357 3.98 0.65 20.73
N TYR A 358 2.70 0.43 20.99
CA TYR A 358 1.86 1.36 21.75
C TYR A 358 2.46 1.65 23.13
N PHE A 359 2.82 0.62 23.90
CA PHE A 359 3.35 0.79 25.26
C PHE A 359 4.65 1.59 25.29
N ILE A 360 5.60 1.28 24.40
CA ILE A 360 6.88 1.99 24.37
C ILE A 360 6.69 3.46 24.00
N LEU A 361 5.84 3.77 23.00
CA LEU A 361 5.59 5.15 22.60
C LEU A 361 4.84 5.94 23.66
N LYS A 362 3.87 5.32 24.34
CA LYS A 362 2.99 5.97 25.29
C LYS A 362 3.61 6.12 26.68
N TYR A 363 4.27 5.08 27.19
CA TYR A 363 4.73 4.99 28.57
C TYR A 363 6.25 4.91 28.71
N GLY A 364 6.97 4.48 27.66
CA GLY A 364 8.43 4.32 27.69
C GLY A 364 9.20 5.58 28.06
N ARG A 365 8.57 6.77 27.98
CA ARG A 365 9.14 8.03 28.50
C ARG A 365 9.55 7.96 29.96
N ALA A 366 8.78 7.25 30.78
CA ALA A 366 9.07 7.11 32.21
C ALA A 366 10.29 6.21 32.46
N LEU A 367 10.64 5.36 31.49
CA LEU A 367 11.69 4.36 31.59
C LEU A 367 13.00 4.78 30.91
N VAL A 368 12.92 5.72 29.96
CA VAL A 368 14.06 6.18 29.17
C VAL A 368 14.26 7.68 29.38
N SER A 369 15.43 8.06 29.88
CA SER A 369 15.77 9.46 30.22
C SER A 369 15.75 10.42 29.03
N ASN A 370 15.79 9.92 27.79
CA ASN A 370 15.73 10.72 26.58
C ASN A 370 14.60 10.28 25.63
N MET A 371 13.71 11.22 25.37
CA MET A 371 12.59 11.16 24.43
C MET A 371 12.93 10.79 22.99
N ASP A 372 14.14 11.08 22.55
CA ASP A 372 14.58 10.81 21.17
C ASP A 372 14.86 9.32 20.93
N ASN A 373 15.01 8.53 22.00
CA ASN A 373 15.32 7.10 21.91
C ASN A 373 14.08 6.22 21.73
N LEU A 374 12.86 6.71 22.02
CA LEU A 374 11.66 5.88 21.94
C LEU A 374 11.36 5.39 20.53
N ILE A 375 11.52 6.27 19.55
CA ILE A 375 11.25 5.94 18.15
C ILE A 375 12.23 4.87 17.64
N PRO A 376 13.56 5.02 17.80
CA PRO A 376 14.50 3.94 17.52
C PRO A 376 14.15 2.62 18.22
N ILE A 377 13.82 2.63 19.51
CA ILE A 377 13.50 1.40 20.28
C ILE A 377 12.26 0.67 19.72
N VAL A 378 11.24 1.42 19.29
CA VAL A 378 10.06 0.83 18.65
C VAL A 378 10.45 0.19 17.32
N MET A 379 11.32 0.86 16.57
CA MET A 379 11.71 0.48 15.22
C MET A 379 12.81 -0.57 15.16
N THR A 380 13.52 -0.89 16.25
CA THR A 380 14.61 -1.89 16.25
C THR A 380 14.07 -3.31 16.27
N GLU A 381 14.86 -4.29 15.80
CA GLU A 381 14.57 -5.72 15.95
C GLU A 381 14.39 -6.12 17.42
N TYR A 382 13.63 -7.18 17.68
CA TYR A 382 13.50 -7.78 19.01
C TYR A 382 13.92 -9.23 18.98
N LYS A 383 14.81 -9.56 19.90
CA LYS A 383 15.42 -10.88 20.01
C LYS A 383 14.74 -11.74 21.08
N TYR A 384 13.42 -11.68 21.21
CA TYR A 384 12.70 -12.70 21.98
C TYR A 384 12.05 -13.67 21.02
N SER A 385 12.41 -14.93 21.18
CA SER A 385 12.06 -16.03 20.31
C SER A 385 10.58 -16.44 20.36
N ASN A 386 9.72 -15.73 21.09
CA ASN A 386 8.28 -15.97 21.16
C ASN A 386 7.49 -14.64 21.29
N PRO A 387 6.33 -14.50 20.59
CA PRO A 387 5.44 -13.37 20.81
C PRO A 387 4.95 -13.38 22.25
N LEU A 388 5.18 -12.28 22.96
CA LEU A 388 4.73 -12.17 24.34
C LEU A 388 3.22 -11.97 24.39
N PRO A 389 2.53 -12.63 25.33
CA PRO A 389 1.09 -12.52 25.48
C PRO A 389 0.70 -11.10 25.91
N LEU A 390 -0.55 -10.70 25.66
CA LEU A 390 -1.03 -9.36 26.01
C LEU A 390 -0.85 -9.08 27.50
N GLU A 391 -1.14 -10.08 28.32
CA GLU A 391 -1.10 -10.05 29.78
C GLU A 391 0.30 -9.69 30.28
N TYR A 392 1.35 -10.17 29.60
CA TYR A 392 2.73 -9.80 29.90
C TYR A 392 2.96 -8.30 29.72
N TRP A 393 2.49 -7.72 28.62
CA TRP A 393 2.67 -6.29 28.38
C TRP A 393 1.81 -5.44 29.32
N ILE A 394 0.61 -5.91 29.68
CA ILE A 394 -0.21 -5.24 30.70
C ILE A 394 0.49 -5.27 32.05
N SER A 395 1.05 -6.41 32.46
CA SER A 395 1.76 -6.54 33.75
C SER A 395 3.08 -5.76 33.79
N GLU A 396 3.82 -5.68 32.68
CA GLU A 396 5.07 -4.90 32.63
C GLU A 396 4.85 -3.39 32.72
N PHE A 397 3.67 -2.89 32.33
CA PHE A 397 3.35 -1.46 32.28
C PHE A 397 2.20 -1.07 33.23
N ASP A 398 1.97 -1.87 34.28
CA ASP A 398 0.77 -1.98 35.11
C ASP A 398 0.25 -0.71 35.84
N MET A 399 -1.06 -0.74 36.13
CA MET A 399 -1.90 -0.02 37.11
C MET A 399 -2.63 1.30 36.79
N SER A 400 -2.57 1.88 35.59
CA SER A 400 -3.44 3.04 35.24
C SER A 400 -4.09 3.00 33.86
N LEU A 401 -3.99 1.87 33.17
CA LEU A 401 -4.59 1.70 31.84
C LEU A 401 -6.10 1.47 31.96
N PRO A 402 -6.95 2.27 31.29
CA PRO A 402 -8.37 1.99 31.23
C PRO A 402 -8.60 0.72 30.38
N VAL A 403 -8.67 -0.43 31.05
CA VAL A 403 -9.15 -1.68 30.48
C VAL A 403 -10.67 -1.60 30.39
N TYR A 404 -11.18 -1.04 29.29
CA TYR A 404 -12.59 -1.21 28.93
C TYR A 404 -12.69 -2.00 27.63
N ILE A 405 -12.53 -3.31 27.73
CA ILE A 405 -13.12 -4.26 26.80
C ILE A 405 -14.40 -4.75 27.48
N LYS A 406 -15.56 -4.41 26.93
CA LYS A 406 -16.85 -4.88 27.43
C LYS A 406 -16.85 -6.41 27.51
N SER A 407 -16.85 -6.93 28.73
CA SER A 407 -17.06 -8.35 29.01
C SER A 407 -18.53 -8.70 28.74
N ASN A 408 -18.86 -9.03 27.50
CA ASN A 408 -20.05 -9.84 27.23
C ASN A 408 -19.63 -11.31 27.24
N ILE A 409 -19.54 -11.89 28.44
CA ILE A 409 -19.69 -13.34 28.61
C ILE A 409 -20.80 -13.53 29.63
N SER A 410 -22.01 -13.55 29.10
CA SER A 410 -23.09 -14.34 29.67
C SER A 410 -22.66 -15.80 29.67
N ASN A 411 -22.51 -16.40 30.85
CA ASN A 411 -22.78 -17.82 31.11
C ASN A 411 -22.74 -18.07 32.61
N GLY A 412 -23.74 -17.54 33.32
CA GLY A 412 -24.18 -18.14 34.58
C GLY A 412 -25.11 -19.29 34.22
N LYS A 413 -24.57 -20.51 34.07
CA LYS A 413 -25.35 -21.73 34.22
C LYS A 413 -24.97 -22.36 35.55
N ASN A 414 -26.01 -22.60 36.32
CA ASN A 414 -26.04 -23.22 37.63
C ASN A 414 -25.40 -24.60 37.62
N GLU A 415 -24.60 -24.89 38.65
CA GLU A 415 -24.48 -26.22 39.25
C GLU A 415 -24.55 -26.06 40.78
N GLU A 416 -25.75 -26.24 41.31
CA GLU A 416 -26.04 -27.10 42.47
C GLU A 416 -27.20 -28.02 42.09
#